data_AF-A0A7S4DBU7-F1
#
_entry.id   AF-A0A7S4DBU7-F1
#
_cell.length_a   1.000
_cell.length_b   1.000
_cell.length_c   1.000
_cell.angle_alpha   90.00
_cell.angle_beta   90.00
_cell.angle_gamma   90.00
#
_symmetry.space_group_name_H-M   'P 1'
#
loop_
_entity.id
_entity.type
_entity.pdbx_description
1 polymer ?
#
loop_
_entity_poly.entity_id
_entity_poly.type
_entity_poly.pdbx_seq_one_letter_code
_entity_poly.pdbx_strand_id
1 'polypeptide(L)'
;MLQSWCANVNVQIKRLNPDARIIQTINSKVGLQQVVGTGAFDFDKAAQAPGWLQELNGEHVPETEEYGISSFIFRARRPFHPERLMDFVVSDMSTVIRSKGFCWLATRNDQMGVWSQAGGSYTQGPGGAWWAATPAAEWPEDPEEAACVREDFEGPYGDRRQELVFIGMGMDASQLRGRLTNALLTDKEMAAGPASWAALEDSFPEWLLEGAEEGEEDK
;
A
#
# COMPACT_ATOMS: atom_id res chain seq x y z
N MET A 1 -9.34 -23.21 13.47
CA MET A 1 -9.54 -21.76 13.68
C MET A 1 -9.72 -21.00 12.37
N LEU A 2 -8.73 -20.98 11.45
CA LEU A 2 -8.85 -20.28 10.16
C LEU A 2 -10.02 -20.78 9.28
N GLN A 3 -10.19 -22.10 9.11
CA GLN A 3 -11.31 -22.66 8.32
C GLN A 3 -12.69 -22.29 8.90
N SER A 4 -12.79 -22.23 10.23
CA SER A 4 -14.00 -21.87 10.96
C SER A 4 -14.38 -20.41 10.71
N TRP A 5 -13.40 -19.52 10.64
CA TRP A 5 -13.60 -18.10 10.35
C TRP A 5 -14.00 -17.86 8.90
N CYS A 6 -13.31 -18.48 7.94
CA CYS A 6 -13.67 -18.39 6.52
C CYS A 6 -15.09 -18.90 6.25
N ALA A 7 -15.52 -19.97 6.92
CA ALA A 7 -16.88 -20.48 6.81
C ALA A 7 -17.93 -19.47 7.30
N ASN A 8 -17.67 -18.79 8.42
CA ASN A 8 -18.57 -17.75 8.94
C ASN A 8 -18.67 -16.55 8.01
N VAL A 9 -17.55 -16.08 7.46
CA VAL A 9 -17.54 -14.97 6.49
C VAL A 9 -18.33 -15.34 5.24
N ASN A 10 -18.15 -16.55 4.69
CA ASN A 10 -18.90 -17.01 3.53
C ASN A 10 -20.42 -16.98 3.76
N VAL A 11 -20.87 -17.36 4.96
CA VAL A 11 -22.29 -17.32 5.33
C VAL A 11 -22.81 -15.89 5.33
N GLN A 12 -22.06 -14.91 5.86
CA GLN A 12 -22.48 -13.51 5.86
C GLN A 12 -22.51 -12.93 4.45
N ILE A 13 -21.50 -13.21 3.62
CA ILE A 13 -21.47 -12.78 2.22
C ILE A 13 -22.68 -13.33 1.46
N LYS A 14 -23.02 -14.61 1.66
CA LYS A 14 -24.21 -15.23 1.03
C LYS A 14 -25.54 -14.69 1.54
N ARG A 15 -25.59 -14.17 2.78
CA ARG A 15 -26.78 -13.47 3.28
C ARG A 15 -26.94 -12.09 2.61
N LEU A 16 -25.84 -11.41 2.35
CA LEU A 16 -25.83 -10.11 1.66
C LEU A 16 -26.12 -10.25 0.15
N ASN A 17 -25.46 -11.21 -0.50
CA ASN A 17 -25.66 -11.52 -1.91
C ASN A 17 -25.66 -13.05 -2.12
N PRO A 18 -26.84 -13.68 -2.17
CA PRO A 18 -26.98 -15.13 -2.36
C PRO A 18 -26.33 -15.65 -3.64
N ASP A 19 -26.30 -14.84 -4.69
CA ASP A 19 -25.80 -15.22 -6.01
C ASP A 19 -24.28 -15.01 -6.17
N ALA A 20 -23.63 -14.33 -5.22
CA ALA A 20 -22.21 -14.04 -5.29
C ALA A 20 -21.36 -15.32 -5.36
N ARG A 21 -20.51 -15.44 -6.38
CA ARG A 21 -19.48 -16.49 -6.44
C ARG A 21 -18.36 -16.13 -5.45
N ILE A 22 -18.09 -17.02 -4.51
CA ILE A 22 -17.03 -16.84 -3.50
C ILE A 22 -15.82 -17.68 -3.89
N ILE A 23 -14.67 -17.03 -4.05
CA ILE A 23 -13.39 -17.68 -4.36
C ILE A 23 -12.45 -17.47 -3.17
N GLN A 24 -12.02 -18.56 -2.53
CA GLN A 24 -11.08 -18.50 -1.42
C GLN A 24 -9.65 -18.59 -1.97
N THR A 25 -8.80 -17.63 -1.62
CA THR A 25 -7.43 -17.53 -2.14
C THR A 25 -6.48 -17.12 -1.02
N ILE A 26 -5.20 -17.39 -1.20
CA ILE A 26 -4.11 -16.88 -0.36
C ILE A 26 -3.25 -15.99 -1.26
N ASN A 27 -2.94 -14.78 -0.79
CA ASN A 27 -2.14 -13.79 -1.53
C ASN A 27 -2.67 -13.50 -2.95
N SER A 28 -3.99 -13.41 -3.09
CA SER A 28 -4.68 -13.11 -4.36
C SER A 28 -4.32 -14.05 -5.53
N LYS A 29 -3.84 -15.26 -5.23
CA LYS A 29 -3.55 -16.29 -6.24
C LYS A 29 -4.88 -16.85 -6.77
N VAL A 30 -5.35 -16.30 -7.88
CA VAL A 30 -6.58 -16.71 -8.58
C VAL A 30 -6.34 -16.75 -10.08
N GLY A 31 -6.91 -17.74 -10.76
CA GLY A 31 -6.85 -17.78 -12.22
C GLY A 31 -7.57 -16.58 -12.82
N LEU A 32 -6.92 -15.88 -13.75
CA LEU A 32 -7.41 -14.63 -14.34
C LEU A 32 -8.83 -14.76 -14.91
N GLN A 33 -9.14 -15.91 -15.52
CA GLN A 33 -10.45 -16.22 -16.12
C GLN A 33 -11.59 -16.29 -15.09
N GLN A 34 -11.27 -16.37 -13.80
CA GLN A 34 -12.26 -16.35 -12.73
C GLN A 34 -12.63 -14.93 -12.27
N VAL A 35 -11.87 -13.91 -12.69
CA VAL A 35 -12.05 -12.51 -12.29
C VAL A 35 -12.39 -11.64 -13.49
N VAL A 36 -11.70 -11.83 -14.61
CA VAL A 36 -11.85 -11.03 -15.83
C VAL A 36 -12.69 -11.77 -16.86
N GLY A 37 -13.59 -11.04 -17.53
CA GLY A 37 -14.39 -11.61 -18.63
C GLY A 37 -15.39 -12.68 -18.19
N THR A 38 -15.80 -12.68 -16.91
CA THR A 38 -16.63 -13.74 -16.32
C THR A 38 -18.08 -13.76 -16.81
N GLY A 39 -18.54 -12.70 -17.47
CA GLY A 39 -19.95 -12.54 -17.85
C GLY A 39 -20.91 -12.44 -16.67
N ALA A 40 -20.40 -12.23 -15.44
CA ALA A 40 -21.22 -12.21 -14.22
C ALA A 40 -22.04 -10.93 -14.04
N PHE A 41 -21.81 -9.91 -14.88
CA PHE A 41 -22.55 -8.66 -14.85
C PHE A 41 -23.77 -8.72 -15.77
N ASP A 42 -24.93 -8.42 -15.22
CA ASP A 42 -26.22 -8.38 -15.90
C ASP A 42 -26.86 -7.01 -15.60
N PHE A 43 -27.00 -6.18 -16.62
CA PHE A 43 -27.51 -4.81 -16.51
C PHE A 43 -28.94 -4.77 -15.98
N ASP A 44 -29.78 -5.72 -16.41
CA ASP A 44 -31.20 -5.76 -16.02
C ASP A 44 -31.35 -6.13 -14.55
N LYS A 45 -30.50 -7.01 -14.03
CA LYS A 45 -30.44 -7.35 -12.61
C LYS A 45 -29.84 -6.23 -11.76
N ALA A 46 -28.78 -5.58 -12.25
CA ALA A 46 -28.14 -4.47 -11.54
C ALA A 46 -29.06 -3.25 -11.41
N ALA A 47 -29.83 -2.93 -12.45
CA ALA A 47 -30.79 -1.81 -12.43
C ALA A 47 -31.98 -2.04 -11.48
N GLN A 48 -32.33 -3.29 -11.18
CA GLN A 48 -33.38 -3.63 -10.20
C GLN A 48 -32.88 -3.66 -8.75
N ALA A 49 -31.58 -3.51 -8.51
CA ALA A 49 -31.03 -3.49 -7.17
C ALA A 49 -31.36 -2.16 -6.46
N PRO A 50 -32.05 -2.17 -5.30
CA PRO A 50 -32.62 -0.97 -4.68
C PRO A 50 -31.64 0.16 -4.36
N GLY A 51 -30.37 -0.18 -4.07
CA GLY A 51 -29.36 0.80 -3.64
C GLY A 51 -28.79 1.69 -4.76
N TRP A 52 -28.74 1.20 -6.00
CA TRP A 52 -28.12 1.95 -7.11
C TRP A 52 -28.94 3.17 -7.54
N LEU A 53 -30.27 3.08 -7.44
CA LEU A 53 -31.19 4.18 -7.73
C LEU A 53 -31.07 5.34 -6.72
N GLN A 54 -30.66 5.06 -5.47
CA GLN A 54 -30.39 6.09 -4.47
C GLN A 54 -29.04 6.79 -4.71
N GLU A 55 -28.00 6.06 -5.10
CA GLU A 55 -26.69 6.68 -5.40
C GLU A 55 -26.72 7.55 -6.66
N LEU A 56 -27.44 7.14 -7.71
CA LEU A 56 -27.58 7.90 -8.96
C LEU A 56 -28.34 9.23 -8.79
N ASN A 57 -29.18 9.35 -7.75
CA ASN A 57 -29.94 10.56 -7.46
C ASN A 57 -29.10 11.67 -6.78
N GLY A 58 -27.81 11.42 -6.50
CA GLY A 58 -26.89 12.42 -5.99
C GLY A 58 -27.11 12.78 -4.51
N GLU A 59 -27.87 11.96 -3.77
CA GLU A 59 -28.08 12.10 -2.32
C GLU A 59 -26.92 11.51 -1.50
N HIS A 60 -25.66 11.68 -1.97
CA HIS A 60 -24.51 11.16 -1.23
C HIS A 60 -24.07 12.15 -0.15
N VAL A 61 -24.14 11.69 1.09
CA VAL A 61 -23.45 12.31 2.21
C VAL A 61 -22.02 11.73 2.19
N PRO A 62 -20.95 12.55 2.16
CA PRO A 62 -19.58 12.04 2.15
C PRO A 62 -19.37 10.96 3.20
N GLU A 63 -18.57 9.93 2.93
CA GLU A 63 -18.36 8.80 3.83
C GLU A 63 -17.80 9.24 5.20
N THR A 64 -17.18 10.41 5.24
CA THR A 64 -16.76 11.09 6.48
C THR A 64 -17.94 11.56 7.33
N GLU A 65 -19.01 12.05 6.71
CA GLU A 65 -20.25 12.49 7.38
C GLU A 65 -21.20 11.33 7.67
N GLU A 66 -21.26 10.31 6.80
CA GLU A 66 -22.17 9.17 6.95
C GLU A 66 -21.60 8.06 7.87
N TYR A 67 -20.31 7.75 7.74
CA TYR A 67 -19.66 6.62 8.42
C TYR A 67 -18.50 7.04 9.34
N GLY A 68 -18.18 8.33 9.43
CA GLY A 68 -17.05 8.82 10.22
C GLY A 68 -15.68 8.39 9.66
N ILE A 69 -15.63 7.98 8.39
CA ILE A 69 -14.40 7.53 7.74
C ILE A 69 -13.63 8.75 7.24
N SER A 70 -12.44 8.94 7.78
CA SER A 70 -11.52 9.99 7.35
C SER A 70 -10.27 9.38 6.72
N SER A 71 -9.57 10.16 5.93
CA SER A 71 -8.27 9.78 5.40
C SER A 71 -7.26 10.90 5.52
N PHE A 72 -5.98 10.55 5.56
CA PHE A 72 -4.92 11.53 5.42
C PHE A 72 -3.69 10.95 4.73
N ILE A 73 -2.93 11.84 4.09
CA ILE A 73 -1.66 11.50 3.45
C ILE A 73 -0.52 11.99 4.34
N PHE A 74 0.46 11.11 4.58
CA PHE A 74 1.74 11.41 5.18
C PHE A 74 2.80 11.44 4.07
N ARG A 75 3.47 12.60 3.94
CA ARG A 75 4.58 12.79 3.00
C ARG A 75 5.82 13.26 3.76
N ALA A 76 6.97 12.69 3.43
CA ALA A 76 8.25 13.12 3.98
C ALA A 76 9.41 12.81 3.02
N ARG A 77 10.44 13.66 3.03
CA ARG A 77 11.67 13.49 2.22
C ARG A 77 12.84 12.92 3.03
N ARG A 78 12.53 12.03 3.98
CA ARG A 78 13.52 11.36 4.85
C ARG A 78 13.18 9.88 4.94
N PRO A 79 14.18 8.98 5.05
CA PRO A 79 13.92 7.57 5.27
C PRO A 79 13.45 7.32 6.70
N PHE A 80 12.74 6.21 6.89
CA PHE A 80 12.42 5.68 8.21
C PHE A 80 13.63 4.96 8.82
N HIS A 81 13.78 5.10 10.14
CA HIS A 81 14.64 4.22 10.93
C HIS A 81 13.95 2.86 11.09
N PRO A 82 14.60 1.71 10.80
CA PRO A 82 13.91 0.43 10.79
C PRO A 82 13.28 0.05 12.14
N GLU A 83 14.02 0.13 13.25
CA GLU A 83 13.47 -0.19 14.57
C GLU A 83 12.27 0.70 14.96
N ARG A 84 12.41 2.03 14.78
CA ARG A 84 11.31 2.96 15.13
C ARG A 84 10.09 2.78 14.23
N LEU A 85 10.28 2.37 12.97
CA LEU A 85 9.17 2.00 12.10
C LEU A 85 8.52 0.70 12.57
N MET A 86 9.31 -0.29 12.98
CA MET A 86 8.78 -1.53 13.53
C MET A 86 7.94 -1.26 14.79
N ASP A 87 8.44 -0.43 15.71
CA ASP A 87 7.70 0.02 16.90
C ASP A 87 6.36 0.69 16.54
N PHE A 88 6.34 1.48 15.45
CA PHE A 88 5.11 2.06 14.94
C PHE A 88 4.15 0.98 14.40
N VAL A 89 4.64 0.04 13.61
CA VAL A 89 3.83 -1.01 12.97
C VAL A 89 3.24 -1.98 13.99
N VAL A 90 3.97 -2.34 15.04
CA VAL A 90 3.48 -3.27 16.08
C VAL A 90 2.59 -2.60 17.14
N SER A 91 2.52 -1.26 17.12
CA SER A 91 1.68 -0.50 18.03
C SER A 91 0.18 -0.67 17.75
N ASP A 92 -0.65 -0.13 18.64
CA ASP A 92 -2.07 -0.04 18.38
C ASP A 92 -2.39 0.91 17.21
N MET A 93 -2.96 0.34 16.16
CA MET A 93 -3.52 1.02 14.98
C MET A 93 -5.02 0.70 14.82
N SER A 94 -5.73 0.42 15.92
CA SER A 94 -7.15 0.03 15.93
C SER A 94 -8.09 1.00 15.21
N THR A 95 -7.76 2.29 15.17
CA THR A 95 -8.54 3.32 14.45
C THR A 95 -8.25 3.35 12.94
N VAL A 96 -7.12 2.78 12.50
CA VAL A 96 -6.72 2.69 11.09
C VAL A 96 -7.31 1.41 10.49
N ILE A 97 -8.29 1.58 9.62
CA ILE A 97 -8.90 0.47 8.88
C ILE A 97 -7.93 -0.03 7.81
N ARG A 98 -7.29 0.89 7.09
CA ARG A 98 -6.39 0.58 5.98
C ARG A 98 -5.31 1.64 5.83
N SER A 99 -4.14 1.23 5.38
CA SER A 99 -3.11 2.13 4.89
C SER A 99 -2.34 1.54 3.72
N LYS A 100 -1.87 2.41 2.83
CA LYS A 100 -1.18 2.03 1.60
C LYS A 100 -0.17 3.09 1.21
N GLY A 101 0.82 2.69 0.42
CA GLY A 101 1.64 3.63 -0.33
C GLY A 101 3.07 3.16 -0.48
N PHE A 102 3.97 4.12 -0.63
CA PHE A 102 5.39 3.90 -0.80
C PHE A 102 6.14 4.36 0.44
N CYS A 103 7.09 3.55 0.89
CA CYS A 103 7.96 3.88 1.99
C CYS A 103 9.43 3.75 1.62
N TRP A 104 10.24 4.64 2.17
CA TRP A 104 11.69 4.62 2.05
C TRP A 104 12.31 4.22 3.38
N LEU A 105 13.03 3.10 3.41
CA LEU A 105 13.69 2.57 4.60
C LEU A 105 15.19 2.88 4.53
N ALA A 106 15.77 3.34 5.65
CA ALA A 106 17.16 3.81 5.67
C ALA A 106 18.18 2.75 5.26
N THR A 107 17.99 1.50 5.70
CA THR A 107 18.83 0.34 5.37
C THR A 107 18.69 -0.14 3.93
N ARG A 108 17.58 0.21 3.27
CA ARG A 108 17.23 -0.19 1.90
C ARG A 108 17.13 1.05 1.01
N ASN A 109 18.15 1.89 1.07
CA ASN A 109 18.14 3.25 0.53
C ASN A 109 17.79 3.35 -0.97
N ASP A 110 18.15 2.32 -1.74
CA ASP A 110 18.00 2.31 -3.20
C ASP A 110 16.74 1.57 -3.67
N GLN A 111 15.98 0.98 -2.73
CA GLN A 111 14.75 0.26 -3.02
C GLN A 111 13.53 1.00 -2.46
N MET A 112 12.48 1.04 -3.26
CA MET A 112 11.16 1.50 -2.82
C MET A 112 10.44 0.36 -2.12
N GLY A 113 9.91 0.61 -0.93
CA GLY A 113 9.04 -0.32 -0.24
C GLY A 113 7.57 -0.04 -0.56
N VAL A 114 6.80 -1.09 -0.84
CA VAL A 114 5.33 -1.02 -0.95
C VAL A 114 4.74 -1.35 0.41
N TRP A 115 4.08 -0.36 1.00
CA TRP A 115 3.35 -0.47 2.25
C TRP A 115 1.90 -0.89 1.99
N SER A 116 1.43 -1.92 2.69
CA SER A 116 0.01 -2.28 2.69
C SER A 116 -0.41 -2.80 4.06
N GLN A 117 -1.38 -2.13 4.68
CA GLN A 117 -2.05 -2.63 5.87
C GLN A 117 -3.56 -2.58 5.72
N ALA A 118 -4.22 -3.60 6.25
CA ALA A 118 -5.67 -3.71 6.34
C ALA A 118 -6.03 -4.41 7.66
N GLY A 119 -6.71 -3.69 8.56
CA GLY A 119 -6.96 -4.15 9.92
C GLY A 119 -5.66 -4.53 10.65
N GLY A 120 -5.62 -5.70 11.28
CA GLY A 120 -4.42 -6.18 11.97
C GLY A 120 -3.32 -6.75 11.06
N SER A 121 -3.52 -6.80 9.74
CA SER A 121 -2.55 -7.36 8.80
C SER A 121 -1.72 -6.24 8.17
N TYR A 122 -0.40 -6.30 8.36
CA TYR A 122 0.58 -5.42 7.76
C TYR A 122 1.53 -6.23 6.87
N THR A 123 1.79 -5.73 5.68
CA THR A 123 2.82 -6.24 4.78
C THR A 123 3.64 -5.09 4.20
N GLN A 124 4.91 -5.40 3.97
CA GLN A 124 5.85 -4.52 3.29
C GLN A 124 6.62 -5.37 2.28
N GLY A 125 6.63 -4.96 1.02
CA GLY A 125 7.30 -5.69 -0.06
C GLY A 125 8.09 -4.77 -0.98
N PRO A 126 8.80 -5.31 -1.97
CA PRO A 126 9.53 -4.49 -2.94
C PRO A 126 8.58 -3.77 -3.91
N GLY A 127 8.89 -2.51 -4.19
CA GLY A 127 8.24 -1.69 -5.22
C GLY A 127 9.11 -1.39 -6.44
N GLY A 128 10.33 -1.93 -6.48
CA GLY A 128 11.35 -1.59 -7.48
C GLY A 128 12.43 -0.66 -6.92
N ALA A 129 13.36 -0.24 -7.76
CA ALA A 129 14.37 0.76 -7.42
C ALA A 129 13.81 2.17 -7.56
N TRP A 130 14.32 3.11 -6.76
CA TRP A 130 14.07 4.53 -6.99
C TRP A 130 14.74 5.00 -8.29
N TRP A 131 14.16 5.94 -9.03
CA TRP A 131 14.77 6.45 -10.25
C TRP A 131 16.14 7.10 -9.99
N ALA A 132 16.31 7.70 -8.81
CA ALA A 132 17.59 8.22 -8.36
C ALA A 132 18.62 7.15 -7.93
N ALA A 133 18.26 5.87 -7.98
CA ALA A 133 19.16 4.72 -7.87
C ALA A 133 19.33 3.98 -9.21
N THR A 134 18.44 4.22 -10.18
CA THR A 134 18.43 3.57 -11.49
C THR A 134 19.45 4.21 -12.45
N PRO A 135 20.31 3.43 -13.14
CA PRO A 135 21.20 3.96 -14.16
C PRO A 135 20.45 4.72 -15.26
N ALA A 136 21.03 5.81 -15.77
CA ALA A 136 20.37 6.65 -16.77
C ALA A 136 20.01 5.92 -18.09
N ALA A 137 20.66 4.79 -18.38
CA ALA A 137 20.37 3.96 -19.54
C ALA A 137 19.04 3.17 -19.41
N GLU A 138 18.53 3.00 -18.19
CA GLU A 138 17.28 2.30 -17.88
C GLU A 138 16.12 3.27 -17.64
N TRP A 139 16.35 4.57 -17.82
CA TRP A 139 15.29 5.58 -17.74
C TRP A 139 14.38 5.52 -18.98
N PRO A 140 13.13 6.00 -18.88
CA PRO A 140 12.24 6.08 -20.03
C PRO A 140 12.89 6.82 -21.21
N GLU A 141 12.76 6.26 -22.41
CA GLU A 141 13.27 6.88 -23.65
C GLU A 141 12.41 8.07 -24.08
N ASP A 142 11.11 8.04 -23.72
CA ASP A 142 10.18 9.13 -23.99
C ASP A 142 10.53 10.37 -23.15
N PRO A 143 10.84 11.52 -23.79
CA PRO A 143 11.12 12.76 -23.08
C PRO A 143 10.01 13.22 -22.13
N GLU A 144 8.74 12.96 -22.43
CA GLU A 144 7.60 13.37 -21.59
C GLU A 144 7.55 12.52 -20.31
N GLU A 145 7.71 11.21 -20.42
CA GLU A 145 7.78 10.30 -19.27
C GLU A 145 9.00 10.61 -18.39
N ALA A 146 10.17 10.84 -19.01
CA ALA A 146 11.37 11.21 -18.28
C ALA A 146 11.25 12.60 -17.62
N ALA A 147 10.46 13.52 -18.17
CA ALA A 147 10.17 14.80 -17.53
C ALA A 147 9.29 14.60 -16.28
N CYS A 148 8.22 13.80 -16.38
CA CYS A 148 7.36 13.44 -15.26
C CYS A 148 8.14 12.83 -14.09
N VAL A 149 9.06 11.92 -14.37
CA VAL A 149 9.96 11.35 -13.34
C VAL A 149 10.78 12.44 -12.63
N ARG A 150 11.30 13.42 -13.37
CA ARG A 150 12.12 14.51 -12.80
C ARG A 150 11.31 15.50 -11.96
N GLU A 151 10.00 15.62 -12.15
CA GLU A 151 9.16 16.49 -11.32
C GLU A 151 9.17 16.06 -9.85
N ASP A 152 9.31 14.76 -9.58
CA ASP A 152 9.35 14.21 -8.24
C ASP A 152 10.73 14.34 -7.55
N PHE A 153 11.78 14.71 -8.30
CA PHE A 153 13.15 14.78 -7.79
C PHE A 153 13.35 16.01 -6.91
N GLU A 154 13.79 15.79 -5.68
CA GLU A 154 14.01 16.85 -4.70
C GLU A 154 15.30 16.59 -3.88
N GLY A 155 16.13 17.62 -3.76
CA GLY A 155 17.32 17.58 -2.92
C GLY A 155 18.34 16.49 -3.34
N PRO A 156 19.20 16.04 -2.40
CA PRO A 156 20.31 15.14 -2.72
C PRO A 156 19.90 13.67 -2.94
N TYR A 157 18.64 13.30 -2.65
CA TYR A 157 18.16 11.91 -2.70
C TYR A 157 17.15 11.66 -3.84
N GLY A 158 16.88 12.66 -4.68
CA GLY A 158 16.04 12.55 -5.87
C GLY A 158 14.58 12.27 -5.55
N ASP A 159 14.02 11.23 -6.16
CA ASP A 159 12.59 10.86 -6.04
C ASP A 159 12.25 10.10 -4.74
N ARG A 160 13.26 9.71 -3.95
CA ARG A 160 13.11 9.00 -2.68
C ARG A 160 12.21 9.76 -1.70
N ARG A 161 11.13 9.13 -1.24
CA ARG A 161 10.15 9.75 -0.34
C ARG A 161 9.31 8.75 0.44
N GLN A 162 8.63 9.26 1.46
CA GLN A 162 7.47 8.63 2.06
C GLN A 162 6.23 9.18 1.40
N GLU A 163 5.31 8.31 0.99
CA GLU A 163 4.00 8.68 0.51
C GLU A 163 3.00 7.62 0.94
N LEU A 164 2.38 7.84 2.09
CA LEU A 164 1.49 6.88 2.75
C LEU A 164 0.11 7.51 2.94
N VAL A 165 -0.94 6.78 2.58
CA VAL A 165 -2.33 7.13 2.92
C VAL A 165 -2.83 6.25 4.05
N PHE A 166 -3.49 6.86 5.02
CA PHE A 166 -4.16 6.19 6.13
C PHE A 166 -5.66 6.50 6.05
N ILE A 167 -6.49 5.47 6.22
CA ILE A 167 -7.95 5.53 6.14
C ILE A 167 -8.51 4.82 7.38
N GLY A 168 -9.45 5.46 8.06
CA GLY A 168 -9.96 4.93 9.32
C GLY A 168 -11.04 5.79 9.97
N MET A 169 -11.57 5.28 11.08
CA MET A 169 -12.65 5.91 11.85
C MET A 169 -12.12 6.37 13.20
N GLY A 170 -12.45 7.61 13.60
CA GLY A 170 -11.98 8.19 14.87
C GLY A 170 -10.45 8.31 14.97
N MET A 171 -9.75 8.41 13.83
CA MET A 171 -8.30 8.56 13.81
C MET A 171 -7.88 9.93 14.33
N ASP A 172 -6.89 9.99 15.23
CA ASP A 172 -6.15 11.22 15.49
C ASP A 172 -5.02 11.36 14.46
N ALA A 173 -5.34 12.06 13.38
CA ALA A 173 -4.43 12.25 12.27
C ALA A 173 -3.17 13.06 12.65
N SER A 174 -3.24 13.90 13.69
CA SER A 174 -2.09 14.68 14.17
C SER A 174 -1.15 13.81 14.98
N GLN A 175 -1.70 12.98 15.88
CA GLN A 175 -0.93 12.02 16.65
C GLN A 175 -0.23 11.01 15.75
N LEU A 176 -0.93 10.42 14.78
CA LEU A 176 -0.34 9.46 13.83
C LEU A 176 0.79 10.09 13.01
N ARG A 177 0.62 11.32 12.51
CA ARG A 177 1.69 12.06 11.84
C ARG A 177 2.90 12.29 12.74
N GLY A 178 2.68 12.65 14.01
CA GLY A 178 3.77 12.84 14.96
C GLY A 178 4.55 11.55 15.19
N ARG A 179 3.86 10.42 15.34
CA ARG A 179 4.49 9.10 15.51
C ARG A 179 5.29 8.68 14.27
N LEU A 180 4.73 8.85 13.07
CA LEU A 180 5.44 8.60 11.81
C LEU A 180 6.65 9.52 11.68
N THR A 181 6.51 10.81 12.01
CA THR A 181 7.63 11.77 11.98
C THR A 181 8.75 11.35 12.93
N ASN A 182 8.40 10.88 14.13
CA ASN A 182 9.36 10.37 15.11
C ASN A 182 10.07 9.08 14.66
N ALA A 183 9.48 8.33 13.73
CA ALA A 183 10.11 7.16 13.14
C ALA A 183 11.09 7.50 12.00
N LEU A 184 11.09 8.74 11.48
CA LEU A 184 12.06 9.19 10.47
C LEU A 184 13.45 9.40 11.06
N LEU A 185 14.49 9.32 10.22
CA LEU A 185 15.83 9.73 10.63
C LEU A 185 15.87 11.20 11.11
N THR A 186 16.56 11.39 12.23
CA THR A 186 16.90 12.69 12.80
C THR A 186 17.94 13.40 11.95
N ASP A 187 18.13 14.71 12.16
CA ASP A 187 19.15 15.48 11.42
C ASP A 187 20.56 14.90 11.59
N LYS A 188 20.88 14.40 12.79
CA LYS A 188 22.17 13.79 13.07
C LYS A 188 22.37 12.48 12.30
N GLU A 189 21.35 11.63 12.24
CA GLU A 189 21.40 10.38 11.47
C GLU A 189 21.44 10.68 9.98
N MET A 190 20.66 11.66 9.50
CA MET A 190 20.71 12.12 8.11
C MET A 190 22.13 12.56 7.71
N ALA A 191 22.82 13.29 8.59
CA ALA A 191 24.19 13.75 8.36
C ALA A 191 25.24 12.61 8.34
N ALA A 192 24.95 11.46 8.97
CA ALA A 192 25.85 10.30 8.93
C ALA A 192 25.86 9.60 7.55
N GLY A 193 24.78 9.76 6.78
CA GLY A 193 24.68 9.33 5.39
C GLY A 193 24.46 7.83 5.16
N PRO A 194 24.28 7.40 3.89
CA PRO A 194 23.79 6.07 3.54
C PRO A 194 24.65 4.90 4.03
N ALA A 195 25.98 5.09 4.10
CA ALA A 195 26.89 4.06 4.59
C ALA A 195 26.63 3.70 6.07
N SER A 196 26.29 4.70 6.89
CA SER A 196 25.91 4.46 8.29
C SER A 196 24.49 3.90 8.40
N TRP A 197 23.58 4.31 7.50
CA TRP A 197 22.20 3.82 7.50
C TRP A 197 22.11 2.33 7.20
N ALA A 198 22.94 1.83 6.28
CA ALA A 198 23.02 0.41 5.93
C ALA A 198 23.45 -0.49 7.11
N ALA A 199 24.06 0.08 8.16
CA ALA A 199 24.49 -0.62 9.36
C ALA A 199 23.45 -0.61 10.50
N LEU A 200 22.30 0.05 10.31
CA LEU A 200 21.21 0.02 11.29
C LEU A 200 20.59 -1.39 11.35
N GLU A 201 20.13 -1.78 12.53
CA GLU A 201 19.43 -3.05 12.70
C GLU A 201 18.08 -3.02 11.98
N ASP A 202 17.85 -4.01 11.10
CA ASP A 202 16.66 -4.13 10.27
C ASP A 202 15.99 -5.50 10.51
N SER A 203 14.88 -5.48 11.25
CA SER A 203 14.10 -6.69 11.54
C SER A 203 12.95 -6.93 10.55
N PHE A 204 12.80 -6.10 9.49
CA PHE A 204 11.78 -6.34 8.48
C PHE A 204 12.16 -7.56 7.62
N PRO A 205 11.18 -8.35 7.15
CA PRO A 205 11.43 -9.41 6.19
C PRO A 205 12.19 -8.90 4.96
N GLU A 206 13.04 -9.73 4.36
CA GLU A 206 13.72 -9.38 3.11
C GLU A 206 12.72 -9.08 2.00
N TRP A 207 13.01 -8.06 1.19
CA TRP A 207 12.23 -7.74 0.01
C TRP A 207 12.77 -8.54 -1.18
N LEU A 208 12.21 -9.72 -1.40
CA LEU A 208 12.49 -10.52 -2.58
C LEU A 208 11.64 -10.02 -3.74
N LEU A 209 12.27 -9.50 -4.79
CA LEU A 209 11.61 -9.23 -6.06
C LEU A 209 11.20 -10.58 -6.67
N GLU A 210 9.92 -10.95 -6.59
CA GLU A 210 9.38 -12.07 -7.38
C GLU A 210 9.42 -11.65 -8.86
N GLY A 211 10.38 -12.15 -9.63
CA GLY A 211 10.49 -11.81 -11.06
C GLY A 211 11.85 -11.94 -11.74
N ALA A 212 12.87 -12.60 -11.17
CA ALA A 212 13.91 -13.21 -11.99
C ALA A 212 13.39 -14.58 -12.44
N GLU A 213 12.45 -14.61 -13.37
CA GLU A 213 12.23 -15.82 -14.17
C GLU A 213 13.52 -16.02 -14.96
N GLU A 214 14.37 -16.93 -14.48
CA GLU A 214 15.43 -17.52 -15.30
C GLU A 214 14.77 -17.98 -16.60
N GLY A 215 15.19 -17.40 -17.72
CA GLY A 215 14.72 -17.81 -19.03
C GLY A 215 14.91 -19.31 -19.18
N GLU A 216 13.80 -20.04 -19.35
CA GLU A 216 13.83 -21.37 -19.92
C GLU A 216 14.52 -21.26 -21.29
N GLU A 217 15.76 -21.73 -21.37
CA GLU A 217 16.42 -22.04 -22.63
C GLU A 217 15.61 -23.15 -23.32
N ASP A 218 14.74 -22.75 -24.25
CA ASP A 218 14.25 -23.66 -25.28
C ASP A 218 15.44 -24.09 -26.15
N LYS A 219 15.77 -25.39 -26.09
CA LYS A 219 16.56 -26.11 -27.10
C LYS A 219 15.72 -27.16 -27.78
#